data_AF-A0A672T6I5-F1
#
_entry.id   AF-A0A672T6I5-F1
#
_cell.length_a   1.000
_cell.length_b   1.000
_cell.length_c   1.000
_cell.angle_alpha   90.00
_cell.angle_beta   90.00
_cell.angle_gamma   90.00
#
_symmetry.space_group_name_H-M   'P 1'
#
loop_
_entity.id
_entity.type
_entity.pdbx_description
1 polymer ?
#
loop_
_entity_poly.entity_id
_entity_poly.type
_entity_poly.pdbx_seq_one_letter_code
_entity_poly.pdbx_strand_id
1 'polypeptide(L)' 'MRVCIIGAGVIGLSTAQSIYQHYHDRITPLSIEVYADVFTPLTTSDGVSSLVGGSAQIWDFIRK' A
#
# COMPACT_ATOMS: atom_id res chain seq x y z
N MET A 1 -4.93 -6.92 16.51
CA MET A 1 -5.18 -7.66 15.25
C MET A 1 -3.95 -7.58 14.37
N ARG A 2 -3.63 -8.66 13.65
CA ARG A 2 -2.52 -8.70 12.67
C ARG A 2 -3.11 -8.89 11.28
N VAL A 3 -2.72 -8.04 10.34
CA VAL A 3 -3.19 -8.06 8.95
C VAL A 3 -1.98 -8.28 8.05
N CYS A 4 -2.03 -9.31 7.23
CA CYS A 4 -1.04 -9.61 6.20
C CYS A 4 -1.63 -9.24 4.84
N ILE A 5 -0.92 -8.43 4.08
CA ILE A 5 -1.29 -8.00 2.73
C ILE A 5 -0.29 -8.60 1.76
N ILE A 6 -0.77 -9.31 0.75
CA ILE A 6 0.06 -9.95 -0.27
C ILE A 6 0.00 -9.09 -1.53
N GLY A 7 1.14 -8.53 -1.93
CA GLY A 7 1.32 -7.65 -3.08
C GLY A 7 1.59 -6.19 -2.68
N ALA A 8 2.70 -5.62 -3.17
CA ALA A 8 3.14 -4.25 -2.87
C ALA A 8 2.88 -3.26 -4.02
N GLY A 9 1.95 -3.59 -4.93
CA GLY A 9 1.48 -2.65 -5.95
C GLY A 9 0.49 -1.63 -5.40
N VAL A 10 -0.04 -0.76 -6.28
CA VAL A 10 -1.02 0.29 -5.91
C VAL A 10 -2.19 -0.23 -5.07
N ILE A 11 -2.72 -1.41 -5.39
CA ILE A 11 -3.88 -1.99 -4.69
C ILE A 11 -3.50 -2.44 -3.27
N GLY A 12 -2.39 -3.15 -3.10
CA GLY A 12 -1.99 -3.65 -1.78
C GLY A 12 -1.64 -2.53 -0.82
N LEU A 13 -0.90 -1.52 -1.30
CA LEU A 13 -0.50 -0.37 -0.49
C LEU A 13 -1.67 0.57 -0.17
N SER A 14 -2.57 0.82 -1.12
CA SER A 14 -3.80 1.61 -0.84
C SER A 14 -4.74 0.89 0.14
N THR A 15 -4.80 -0.44 0.07
CA THR A 15 -5.55 -1.25 1.04
C THR A 15 -4.91 -1.16 2.43
N ALA A 16 -3.58 -1.27 2.52
CA ALA A 16 -2.84 -1.12 3.78
C ALA A 16 -3.12 0.24 4.43
N GLN A 17 -3.05 1.31 3.64
CA GLN A 17 -3.31 2.67 4.08
C GLN A 17 -4.75 2.85 4.57
N SER A 18 -5.73 2.35 3.80
CA SER A 18 -7.15 2.43 4.18
C SER A 18 -7.40 1.72 5.51
N ILE A 19 -6.86 0.51 5.70
CA ILE A 19 -6.99 -0.24 6.95
C ILE A 19 -6.35 0.55 8.10
N TYR A 20 -5.15 1.09 7.92
CA TYR A 20 -4.49 1.88 8.95
C TYR A 20 -5.32 3.10 9.34
N GLN A 21 -5.75 3.91 8.37
CA GLN A 21 -6.50 5.15 8.62
C GLN A 21 -7.84 4.90 9.31
N HIS A 22 -8.54 3.81 8.96
CA HIS A 22 -9.87 3.55 9.51
C HIS A 22 -9.85 2.81 10.85
N TYR A 23 -8.79 2.05 11.14
CA TYR A 23 -8.79 1.12 12.28
C TYR A 23 -7.66 1.31 13.29
N HIS A 24 -6.64 2.12 13.01
CA HIS A 24 -5.52 2.32 13.95
C HIS A 24 -5.99 2.86 15.32
N ASP A 25 -6.93 3.80 15.34
CA ASP A 25 -7.44 4.38 16.60
C ASP A 25 -8.46 3.49 17.31
N ARG A 26 -9.08 2.54 16.58
CA ARG A 26 -10.16 1.68 17.09
C ARG A 26 -9.66 0.33 17.58
N ILE A 27 -8.54 -0.15 17.05
CA ILE A 27 -7.99 -1.48 17.33
C ILE A 27 -6.55 -1.32 17.78
N THR A 28 -6.30 -1.51 19.08
CA THR A 28 -4.95 -1.52 19.65
C THR A 28 -4.64 -2.88 20.31
N PRO A 29 -3.55 -3.56 19.93
CA PRO A 29 -2.59 -3.22 18.88
C PRO A 29 -3.06 -3.66 17.47
N LEU A 30 -2.93 -2.78 16.46
CA LEU A 30 -3.08 -3.12 15.04
C LEU A 30 -1.70 -3.21 14.38
N SER A 31 -1.36 -4.37 13.83
CA SER A 31 -0.13 -4.60 13.05
C SER A 31 -0.49 -4.92 11.61
N ILE A 32 0.13 -4.24 10.66
CA ILE A 32 -0.08 -4.44 9.22
C ILE A 32 1.27 -4.76 8.60
N GLU A 33 1.37 -5.89 7.92
CA GLU A 33 2.57 -6.36 7.25
C GLU A 33 2.25 -6.57 5.76
N VAL A 34 3.13 -6.09 4.88
CA VAL A 34 2.99 -6.23 3.43
C VAL A 34 4.09 -7.14 2.93
N TYR A 35 3.71 -8.24 2.29
CA TYR A 35 4.61 -9.20 1.69
C TYR A 35 4.45 -9.17 0.18
N ALA A 36 5.57 -9.10 -0.55
CA ALA A 36 5.57 -9.16 -1.99
C ALA A 36 6.89 -9.76 -2.48
N ASP A 37 6.84 -10.49 -3.59
CA ASP A 37 8.04 -10.99 -4.25
C ASP A 37 8.89 -9.85 -4.81
N VAL A 38 8.24 -8.74 -5.17
CA VAL A 38 8.85 -7.56 -5.79
C VAL A 38 8.14 -6.30 -5.28
N PHE A 39 8.94 -5.29 -4.93
CA PHE A 39 8.48 -3.96 -4.50
C PHE A 39 8.76 -2.93 -5.60
N THR A 40 8.23 -1.71 -5.43
CA THR A 40 8.57 -0.57 -6.30
C THR A 40 10.08 -0.40 -6.41
N PRO A 41 10.64 -0.16 -7.60
CA PRO A 41 9.99 0.25 -8.85
C PRO A 41 9.66 -0.89 -9.85
N LEU A 42 9.53 -2.13 -9.37
CA LEU A 42 9.37 -3.31 -10.23
C LEU A 42 7.98 -3.96 -10.11
N THR A 43 6.97 -3.21 -9.64
CA THR A 43 5.58 -3.68 -9.63
C THR A 43 4.91 -3.35 -10.98
N THR A 44 3.88 -4.12 -11.37
CA THR A 44 3.04 -3.80 -12.55
C THR A 44 2.49 -2.37 -12.50
N SER A 45 2.28 -1.83 -11.30
CA SER A 45 1.78 -0.47 -11.08
C SER A 45 2.78 0.62 -11.45
N ASP A 46 4.09 0.37 -11.40
CA ASP A 46 5.11 1.35 -11.76
C ASP A 46 5.11 1.66 -13.27
N GLY A 47 4.80 0.65 -14.09
CA GLY A 47 4.57 0.83 -15.54
C GLY A 47 3.27 1.57 -15.87
N VAL A 48 2.31 1.59 -14.95
CA VAL A 48 1.03 2.31 -15.10
C VAL A 48 1.11 3.73 -14.51
N SER A 49 2.04 3.98 -13.60
CA SER A 49 2.28 5.28 -12.94
C SER A 49 2.55 6.42 -13.92
N SER A 50 3.30 6.14 -14.98
CA SER A 50 3.64 7.14 -15.99
C SER A 50 2.44 7.57 -16.86
N LEU A 51 1.30 6.89 -16.77
CA LEU A 51 0.17 7.04 -17.71
C LEU A 51 -1.10 7.60 -17.06
N VAL A 52 -1.28 7.42 -15.75
CA VAL A 52 -2.46 7.90 -15.02
C VAL A 52 -2.02 8.71 -13.81
N GLY A 53 -2.24 10.03 -13.87
CA GLY A 53 -2.01 10.98 -12.78
C GLY A 53 -2.95 10.75 -11.59
N GLY A 54 -2.78 9.63 -10.88
CA GLY A 54 -3.48 9.29 -9.65
C GLY A 54 -3.05 10.17 -8.48
N SER A 55 -3.91 10.25 -7.45
CA SER A 55 -3.74 11.08 -6.25
C SER A 55 -2.33 10.99 -5.64
N ALA A 56 -1.68 12.13 -5.46
CA ALA A 56 -0.29 12.26 -5.00
C ALA A 56 0.06 11.46 -3.73
N GLN A 57 -0.90 11.25 -2.82
CA GLN A 57 -0.68 10.55 -1.55
C GLN A 57 -0.32 9.06 -1.70
N ILE A 58 -0.91 8.36 -2.68
CA ILE A 58 -0.58 6.94 -2.94
C ILE A 58 0.79 6.83 -3.60
N TRP A 59 1.13 7.75 -4.50
CA TRP A 59 2.44 7.77 -5.16
C TRP A 59 3.59 8.12 -4.24
N ASP A 60 3.37 8.98 -3.25
CA ASP A 60 4.37 9.29 -2.23
C ASP A 60 4.59 8.15 -1.24
N PHE A 61 3.61 7.25 -1.10
CA PHE A 61 3.74 6.03 -0.30
C PHE A 61 4.39 4.89 -1.09
N ILE A 62 4.18 4.83 -2.42
CA ILE A 62 4.83 3.87 -3.32
C ILE A 62 6.32 4.19 -3.51
N ARG A 63 6.71 5.47 -3.57
CA ARG A 63 8.10 5.91 -3.84
C ARG A 63 9.03 5.98 -2.63
N LYS A 64 8.54 5.74 -1.41
CA LYS A 64 9.37 5.70 -0.20
C LYS A 64 9.74 4.26 0.14
#